data_AF-A0AA46SCC5-F1
#
_entry.id   AF-A0AA46SCC5-F1
#
_cell.length_a   1.000
_cell.length_b   1.000
_cell.length_c   1.000
_cell.angle_alpha   90.00
_cell.angle_beta   90.00
_cell.angle_gamma   90.00
#
_symmetry.space_group_name_H-M   'P 1'
#
loop_
_entity.id
_entity.type
_entity.pdbx_description
1 polymer ?
#
loop_
_entity_poly.entity_id
_entity_poly.type
_entity_poly.pdbx_seq_one_letter_code
_entity_poly.pdbx_strand_id
1 'polypeptide(L)' 'MHWECRYCDNSFRPRNYDGDLVCSKCGAEWEDAKVLVEDEEEF' A
#
# COMPACT_ATOMS: atom_id res chain seq x y z
N MET A 1 -9.97 -8.57 -1.97
CA MET A 1 -8.53 -8.39 -1.70
C MET A 1 -8.14 -6.95 -2.00
N HIS A 2 -7.32 -6.32 -1.17
CA HIS A 2 -6.83 -4.96 -1.35
C HIS A 2 -5.31 -4.88 -1.11
N TRP A 3 -4.68 -3.79 -1.57
CA TRP A 3 -3.24 -3.58 -1.39
C TRP A 3 -2.99 -2.68 -0.18
N GLU A 4 -2.05 -3.09 0.67
CA GLU A 4 -1.61 -2.30 1.82
C GLU A 4 -0.10 -2.06 1.80
N CYS A 5 0.33 -1.05 2.57
CA CYS A 5 1.74 -0.83 2.86
C CYS A 5 2.18 -1.67 4.06
N ARG A 6 3.10 -2.61 3.86
CA ARG A 6 3.66 -3.47 4.93
C ARG A 6 4.35 -2.75 6.10
N TYR A 7 4.65 -1.45 5.93
CA TYR A 7 5.40 -0.66 6.91
C TYR A 7 4.50 0.23 7.79
N CYS A 8 3.27 0.51 7.37
CA CYS A 8 2.39 1.44 8.10
C CYS A 8 0.89 1.16 7.94
N ASP A 9 0.56 -0.02 7.41
CA ASP A 9 -0.77 -0.60 7.21
C ASP A 9 -1.72 0.37 6.48
N ASN A 10 -1.16 1.10 5.52
CA ASN A 10 -1.92 2.05 4.73
C ASN A 10 -2.55 1.34 3.54
N SER A 11 -3.88 1.20 3.56
CA SER A 11 -4.69 0.62 2.49
C SER A 11 -5.08 1.62 1.38
N PHE A 12 -4.68 2.88 1.51
CA PHE A 12 -4.88 3.88 0.46
C PHE A 12 -3.91 3.68 -0.71
N ARG A 13 -4.35 4.11 -1.90
CA ARG A 13 -3.55 4.05 -3.14
C ARG A 13 -2.19 4.73 -2.95
N PRO A 14 -1.12 4.22 -3.61
CA PRO A 14 0.16 4.90 -3.64
C PRO A 14 0.06 6.26 -4.34
N ARG A 15 1.00 7.13 -4.02
CA ARG A 15 1.17 8.44 -4.66
C ARG A 15 2.35 8.35 -5.65
N ASN A 16 2.26 9.06 -6.77
CA ASN A 16 3.42 9.28 -7.62
C ASN A 16 4.28 10.43 -7.06
N TYR A 17 5.57 10.17 -6.89
CA TYR A 17 6.58 11.12 -6.47
C TYR A 17 7.73 11.06 -7.46
N ASP A 18 7.83 12.08 -8.32
CA ASP A 18 8.88 12.22 -9.34
C ASP A 18 9.03 11.00 -10.29
N GLY A 19 7.92 10.36 -10.64
CA GLY A 19 7.91 9.16 -11.48
C GLY A 19 7.83 7.85 -10.69
N ASP A 20 8.25 7.85 -9.43
CA ASP A 20 8.21 6.67 -8.58
C ASP A 20 6.89 6.54 -7.83
N LEU A 21 6.41 5.31 -7.64
CA LEU A 21 5.24 5.05 -6.79
C LEU A 21 5.70 4.86 -5.35
N VAL A 22 5.10 5.62 -4.43
CA VAL A 22 5.40 5.55 -2.99
C VAL A 22 4.13 5.43 -2.17
N CYS A 23 4.21 4.87 -0.97
CA CYS A 23 3.13 4.85 -0.01
C CYS A 23 2.67 6.29 0.30
N SER A 24 1.37 6.56 0.15
CA SER A 24 0.80 7.90 0.37
C SER A 24 0.86 8.39 1.81
N LYS A 25 1.16 7.51 2.78
CA LYS A 25 1.26 7.83 4.21
C LYS A 25 2.70 7.93 4.71
N CYS A 26 3.53 6.91 4.48
CA CYS A 26 4.90 6.86 5.02
C CYS A 26 6.00 7.18 3.99
N GLY A 27 5.67 7.26 2.70
CA GLY A 27 6.65 7.55 1.64
C GLY A 27 7.56 6.38 1.24
N ALA A 28 7.39 5.19 1.82
CA ALA A 28 8.13 4.00 1.40
C ALA A 28 7.85 3.66 -0.08
N GLU A 29 8.86 3.19 -0.80
CA GLU A 29 8.75 2.77 -2.21
C GLU A 29 7.69 1.68 -2.37
N TRP A 30 6.76 1.86 -3.30
CA TRP A 30 5.57 1.02 -3.41
C TRP A 30 5.87 -0.38 -3.95
N GLU A 31 6.91 -0.53 -4.78
CA GLU A 31 7.29 -1.85 -5.30
C GLU A 31 7.67 -2.81 -4.16
N ASP A 32 8.38 -2.31 -3.15
CA ASP A 32 8.78 -3.06 -1.96
C ASP A 32 7.72 -3.07 -0.85
N ALA A 33 6.92 -2.01 -0.76
CA ALA A 33 5.97 -1.83 0.33
C ALA A 33 4.62 -2.53 0.12
N LYS A 34 4.22 -2.80 -1.13
CA LYS A 34 2.89 -3.35 -1.44
C LYS A 34 2.76 -4.80 -0.98
N VAL A 35 1.69 -5.08 -0.23
CA VAL A 35 1.28 -6.45 0.13
C VAL A 35 -0.20 -6.63 -0.19
N LEU A 36 -0.56 -7.79 -0.75
CA LEU A 36 -1.96 -8.11 -1.06
C LEU A 36 -2.59 -8.72 0.19
N VAL A 37 -3.64 -8.11 0.69
CA VAL A 37 -4.40 -8.53 1.85
C VAL A 37 -5.76 -9.05 1.39
N GLU A 38 -6.17 -10.20 1.93
CA GLU A 38 -7.50 -10.75 1.69
C GLU A 38 -8.51 -9.98 2.54
N ASP A 39 -9.65 -9.62 1.94
CA ASP A 39 -10.74 -9.05 2.74
C ASP A 39 -11.37 -10.24 3.48
N GLU A 40 -11.33 -10.26 4.80
CA GLU A 40 -12.11 -11.22 5.57
C GLU A 40 -13.60 -10.94 5.31
N GLU A 41 -14.24 -11.80 4.53
CA GLU A 41 -15.69 -11.82 4.45
C GLU A 41 -16.23 -12.31 5.82
N GLU A 42 -16.63 -11.37 6.68
CA GLU A 42 -17.37 -11.68 7.91
C GLU A 42 -18.63 -12.49 7.53
N PHE A 43 -18.71 -13.74 8.01
CA PHE A 43 -19.78 -14.70 7.74
C PHE A 43 -20.85 -14.69 8.84
#